data_AF-A0A8J5CPQ9-F1
#
_entry.id   AF-A0A8J5CPQ9-F1
#
_cell.length_a   1.000
_cell.length_b   1.000
_cell.length_c   1.000
_cell.angle_alpha   90.00
_cell.angle_beta   90.00
_cell.angle_gamma   90.00
#
_symmetry.space_group_name_H-M   'P 1'
#
loop_
_entity.id
_entity.type
_entity.pdbx_description
1 polymer ?
#
loop_
_entity_poly.entity_id
_entity_poly.type
_entity_poly.pdbx_seq_one_letter_code
_entity_poly.pdbx_strand_id
1 'polypeptide(L)'
;MSVTPSLSLTLSCLSIYVYVYVYLCLSVPCNKSCPPPCTATIIHYLSPVSYNVSVLSGPLPNRATIIREITVTMETHGLSVDRRHIMLLADLMTCRGQVLGITRHGLSKMKESVLMLASFEKTADHLFDAAYHGQGNPIKGVSDCIIMGKPMNIGTGVFKLVHRHRREPRPAPRPLLFDQPDLHIPLAHPGWS
;
A
#
# COMPACT_ATOMS: atom_id res chain seq x y z
N MET A 1 31.96 -18.94 9.49
CA MET A 1 30.74 -18.59 8.73
C MET A 1 29.83 -17.76 9.63
N SER A 2 30.08 -16.46 9.68
CA SER A 2 29.37 -15.50 10.54
C SER A 2 28.17 -14.92 9.80
N VAL A 3 26.98 -15.48 10.08
CA VAL A 3 25.72 -14.92 9.61
C VAL A 3 25.49 -13.60 10.35
N THR A 4 25.31 -12.52 9.59
CA THR A 4 25.20 -11.14 10.11
C THR A 4 23.94 -10.96 10.98
N PRO A 5 24.02 -10.18 12.09
CA PRO A 5 22.90 -9.94 13.01
C PRO A 5 21.73 -9.12 12.38
N SER A 6 21.89 -8.65 11.15
CA SER A 6 20.87 -7.91 10.40
C SER A 6 19.70 -8.77 9.91
N LEU A 7 19.89 -10.07 9.70
CA LEU A 7 18.82 -10.96 9.19
C LEU A 7 17.87 -11.46 10.28
N SER A 8 18.33 -11.59 11.54
CA SER A 8 17.43 -12.02 12.64
C SER A 8 16.50 -10.89 13.08
N LEU A 9 16.94 -9.62 12.96
CA LEU A 9 16.14 -8.43 13.24
C LEU A 9 15.04 -8.20 12.19
N THR A 10 15.27 -8.55 10.91
CA THR A 10 14.23 -8.42 9.87
C THR A 10 13.17 -9.52 9.96
N LEU A 11 13.55 -10.76 10.25
CA LEU A 11 12.61 -11.87 10.46
C LEU A 11 11.78 -11.71 11.75
N SER A 12 12.37 -11.19 12.82
CA SER A 12 11.61 -10.84 14.03
C SER A 12 10.68 -9.66 13.80
N CYS A 13 11.09 -8.62 13.06
CA CYS A 13 10.20 -7.52 12.67
C CYS A 13 9.03 -7.97 11.78
N LEU A 14 9.25 -8.88 10.81
CA LEU A 14 8.18 -9.43 9.97
C LEU A 14 7.22 -10.31 10.77
N SER A 15 7.73 -11.12 11.70
CA SER A 15 6.89 -11.90 12.61
C SER A 15 6.08 -10.98 13.52
N ILE A 16 6.69 -9.93 14.09
CA ILE A 16 5.99 -8.90 14.89
C ILE A 16 4.97 -8.15 14.03
N TYR A 17 5.23 -7.88 12.74
CA TYR A 17 4.28 -7.18 11.88
C TYR A 17 3.05 -8.02 11.57
N VAL A 18 3.24 -9.30 11.20
CA VAL A 18 2.13 -10.24 10.98
C VAL A 18 1.39 -10.50 12.29
N TYR A 19 2.12 -10.65 13.41
CA TYR A 19 1.52 -10.85 14.72
C TYR A 19 0.74 -9.61 15.16
N VAL A 20 1.29 -8.40 15.10
CA VAL A 20 0.61 -7.15 15.50
C VAL A 20 -0.58 -6.83 14.60
N TYR A 21 -0.54 -7.11 13.29
CA TYR A 21 -1.71 -6.90 12.42
C TYR A 21 -2.85 -7.88 12.73
N VAL A 22 -2.50 -9.16 12.97
CA VAL A 22 -3.47 -10.19 13.38
C VAL A 22 -3.97 -9.94 14.81
N TYR A 23 -3.11 -9.50 15.73
CA TYR A 23 -3.44 -9.18 17.12
C TYR A 23 -4.24 -7.88 17.24
N LEU A 24 -3.99 -6.85 16.44
CA LEU A 24 -4.75 -5.60 16.46
C LEU A 24 -6.15 -5.79 15.88
N CYS A 25 -6.35 -6.76 14.97
CA CYS A 25 -7.67 -7.24 14.58
C CYS A 25 -8.37 -8.08 15.66
N LEU A 26 -7.62 -8.73 16.56
CA LEU A 26 -8.16 -9.62 17.60
C LEU A 26 -8.24 -9.00 19.02
N SER A 27 -7.60 -7.85 19.26
CA SER A 27 -7.38 -7.28 20.59
C SER A 27 -7.98 -5.89 20.74
N VAL A 28 -9.20 -5.67 20.25
CA VAL A 28 -10.07 -4.71 20.91
C VAL A 28 -10.68 -5.48 22.10
N PRO A 29 -10.17 -5.32 23.34
CA PRO A 29 -10.81 -5.92 24.51
C PRO A 29 -12.16 -5.23 24.69
N CYS A 30 -13.22 -5.87 24.20
CA CYS A 30 -14.57 -5.51 24.55
C CYS A 30 -14.72 -5.79 26.06
N ASN A 31 -14.86 -4.73 26.85
CA ASN A 31 -15.13 -4.80 28.28
C ASN A 31 -16.39 -5.69 28.50
N LYS A 32 -16.39 -6.48 29.59
CA LYS A 32 -17.27 -7.66 29.83
C LYS A 32 -18.78 -7.39 29.95
N SER A 33 -19.29 -6.30 29.39
CA SER A 33 -20.70 -5.90 29.43
C SER A 33 -21.40 -5.96 28.07
N CYS A 34 -20.71 -6.35 26.99
CA CYS A 34 -21.33 -6.50 25.67
C CYS A 34 -21.77 -7.95 25.39
N PRO A 35 -23.02 -8.21 25.01
CA PRO A 35 -23.43 -9.51 24.47
C PRO A 35 -22.65 -9.80 23.18
N PRO A 36 -22.24 -11.06 22.90
CA PRO A 36 -21.50 -11.39 21.67
C PRO A 36 -22.44 -11.12 20.48
N PRO A 37 -22.10 -10.26 19.49
CA PRO A 37 -20.88 -10.32 18.66
C PRO A 37 -20.37 -8.92 18.21
N CYS A 38 -19.26 -8.40 18.74
CA CYS A 38 -18.95 -6.97 18.63
C CYS A 38 -17.92 -6.53 17.56
N THR A 39 -17.27 -7.44 16.83
CA THR A 39 -16.30 -7.04 15.76
C THR A 39 -16.46 -7.78 14.44
N ALA A 40 -17.02 -9.00 14.43
CA ALA A 40 -17.28 -9.76 13.19
C ALA A 40 -18.57 -9.32 12.46
N THR A 41 -19.41 -8.51 13.11
CA THR A 41 -20.79 -8.29 12.67
C THR A 41 -20.89 -7.26 11.56
N ILE A 42 -20.08 -6.20 11.51
CA ILE A 42 -20.26 -5.16 10.48
C ILE A 42 -20.01 -5.72 9.06
N ILE A 43 -19.05 -6.64 8.87
CA ILE A 43 -18.78 -7.25 7.56
C ILE A 43 -19.85 -8.28 7.18
N HIS A 44 -20.37 -9.05 8.14
CA HIS A 44 -21.42 -10.04 7.90
C HIS A 44 -22.85 -9.47 7.87
N TYR A 45 -23.13 -8.33 8.53
CA TYR A 45 -24.43 -7.65 8.49
C TYR A 45 -24.56 -6.73 7.27
N LEU A 46 -23.46 -6.16 6.78
CA LEU A 46 -23.44 -5.44 5.50
C LEU A 46 -23.57 -6.37 4.29
N SER A 47 -23.29 -7.66 4.46
CA SER A 47 -23.44 -8.68 3.41
C SER A 47 -24.88 -8.71 2.87
N PRO A 48 -25.92 -9.12 3.61
CA PRO A 48 -27.26 -9.25 3.04
C PRO A 48 -27.88 -7.93 2.52
N VAL A 49 -27.55 -6.78 3.12
CA VAL A 49 -28.12 -5.47 2.73
C VAL A 49 -27.39 -4.85 1.52
N SER A 50 -26.06 -4.98 1.43
CA SER A 50 -25.31 -4.44 0.28
C SER A 50 -25.57 -5.23 -1.00
N TYR A 51 -25.69 -6.57 -0.94
CA TYR A 51 -26.01 -7.38 -2.12
C TYR A 51 -27.39 -7.04 -2.70
N ASN A 52 -28.41 -6.84 -1.87
CA ASN A 52 -29.76 -6.46 -2.34
C ASN A 52 -29.81 -5.04 -2.93
N VAL A 53 -29.09 -4.08 -2.35
CA VAL A 53 -29.01 -2.70 -2.86
C VAL A 53 -28.24 -2.60 -4.18
N SER A 54 -27.25 -3.46 -4.42
CA SER A 54 -26.52 -3.51 -5.70
C SER A 54 -27.29 -4.16 -6.85
N VAL A 55 -28.36 -4.91 -6.57
CA VAL A 55 -29.18 -5.60 -7.59
C VAL A 55 -30.40 -4.76 -7.99
N LEU A 56 -30.92 -3.92 -7.08
CA LEU A 56 -32.15 -3.13 -7.29
C LEU A 56 -31.94 -1.75 -7.94
N SER A 57 -30.70 -1.29 -8.07
CA SER A 57 -30.35 -0.01 -8.69
C SER A 57 -29.10 -0.24 -9.53
N GLY A 58 -29.05 0.30 -10.76
CA GLY A 58 -27.98 0.02 -11.74
C GLY A 58 -26.55 0.37 -11.28
N PRO A 59 -25.56 0.44 -12.20
CA PRO A 59 -24.12 0.40 -11.89
C PRO A 59 -23.54 1.61 -11.12
N LEU A 60 -24.35 2.56 -10.63
CA LEU A 60 -23.86 3.65 -9.78
C LEU A 60 -23.94 3.25 -8.29
N PRO A 61 -22.80 3.16 -7.58
CA PRO A 61 -22.81 2.72 -6.19
C PRO A 61 -23.45 3.77 -5.27
N ASN A 62 -24.41 3.32 -4.46
CA ASN A 62 -25.14 4.09 -3.45
C ASN A 62 -24.26 4.50 -2.24
N ARG A 63 -23.23 5.35 -2.47
CA ARG A 63 -22.36 5.91 -1.41
C ARG A 63 -23.17 6.49 -0.25
N ALA A 64 -24.27 7.18 -0.54
CA ALA A 64 -25.16 7.76 0.47
C ALA A 64 -25.82 6.69 1.35
N THR A 65 -26.21 5.55 0.78
CA THR A 65 -26.80 4.43 1.52
C THR A 65 -25.77 3.82 2.47
N ILE A 66 -24.53 3.60 2.02
CA ILE A 66 -23.44 3.09 2.88
C ILE A 66 -23.23 4.02 4.08
N ILE A 67 -23.17 5.34 3.84
CA ILE A 67 -23.01 6.33 4.91
C ILE A 67 -24.20 6.26 5.90
N ARG A 68 -25.43 6.18 5.40
CA ARG A 68 -26.64 6.12 6.23
C ARG A 68 -26.64 4.88 7.11
N GLU A 69 -26.44 3.69 6.55
CA GLU A 69 -26.52 2.42 7.29
C GLU A 69 -25.44 2.34 8.38
N ILE A 70 -24.21 2.76 8.06
CA ILE A 70 -23.12 2.79 9.05
C ILE A 70 -23.44 3.79 10.18
N THR A 71 -23.97 4.97 9.83
CA THR A 71 -24.33 5.99 10.83
C THR A 71 -25.42 5.48 11.77
N VAL A 72 -26.51 4.92 11.23
CA VAL A 72 -27.63 4.36 12.02
C VAL A 72 -27.15 3.24 12.94
N THR A 73 -26.29 2.35 12.43
CA THR A 73 -25.76 1.23 13.23
C THR A 73 -24.88 1.74 14.39
N MET A 74 -24.01 2.72 14.13
CA MET A 74 -23.14 3.30 15.17
C MET A 74 -23.95 4.05 16.24
N GLU A 75 -24.97 4.82 15.83
CA GLU A 75 -25.87 5.52 16.74
C GLU A 75 -26.69 4.55 17.60
N THR A 76 -27.16 3.44 17.03
CA THR A 76 -27.89 2.39 17.75
C THR A 76 -27.06 1.75 18.87
N HIS A 77 -25.73 1.69 18.69
CA HIS A 77 -24.79 1.17 19.69
C HIS A 77 -24.24 2.26 20.63
N GLY A 78 -24.72 3.50 20.54
CA GLY A 78 -24.23 4.62 21.35
C GLY A 78 -22.82 5.10 21.00
N LEU A 79 -22.32 4.75 19.81
CA LEU A 79 -21.00 5.16 19.34
C LEU A 79 -21.10 6.48 18.56
N SER A 80 -20.35 7.50 18.98
CA SER A 80 -20.23 8.75 18.24
C SER A 80 -18.97 8.75 17.38
N VAL A 81 -19.15 8.79 16.05
CA VAL A 81 -18.06 8.87 15.07
C VAL A 81 -18.32 10.04 14.16
N ASP A 82 -17.29 10.85 13.89
CA ASP A 82 -17.40 11.95 12.95
C ASP A 82 -17.72 11.45 11.53
N ARG A 83 -18.67 12.12 10.87
CA ARG A 83 -19.16 11.77 9.52
C ARG A 83 -18.04 11.74 8.49
N ARG A 84 -16.96 12.52 8.68
CA ARG A 84 -15.80 12.53 7.78
C ARG A 84 -15.13 11.15 7.66
N HIS A 85 -15.06 10.37 8.74
CA HIS A 85 -14.49 9.02 8.70
C HIS A 85 -15.38 8.04 7.91
N ILE A 86 -16.70 8.14 8.13
CA ILE A 86 -17.69 7.29 7.45
C ILE A 86 -17.74 7.64 5.95
N MET A 87 -17.66 8.92 5.62
CA MET A 87 -17.58 9.40 4.23
C MET A 87 -16.35 8.84 3.51
N LEU A 88 -15.17 8.93 4.13
CA LEU A 88 -13.93 8.40 3.56
C LEU A 88 -14.00 6.88 3.34
N LEU A 89 -14.60 6.15 4.29
CA LEU A 89 -14.82 4.71 4.17
C LEU A 89 -15.74 4.37 2.99
N ALA A 90 -16.85 5.10 2.86
CA ALA A 90 -17.78 4.91 1.75
C ALA A 90 -17.11 5.23 0.40
N ASP A 91 -16.35 6.32 0.31
CA ASP A 91 -15.58 6.68 -0.89
C ASP A 91 -14.59 5.58 -1.29
N LEU A 92 -13.88 5.00 -0.31
CA LEU A 92 -12.94 3.91 -0.55
C LEU A 92 -13.65 2.67 -1.11
N MET A 93 -14.85 2.35 -0.61
CA MET A 93 -15.64 1.21 -1.10
C MET A 93 -16.23 1.43 -2.50
N THR A 94 -16.43 2.68 -2.92
CA THR A 94 -17.12 3.02 -4.18
C THR A 94 -16.22 3.59 -5.28
N CYS A 95 -14.93 3.83 -5.01
CA CYS A 95 -14.03 4.54 -5.92
C CYS A 95 -13.78 3.86 -7.29
N ARG A 96 -14.01 2.54 -7.41
CA ARG A 96 -13.79 1.77 -8.64
C ARG A 96 -15.05 1.63 -9.53
N GLY A 97 -16.12 2.37 -9.24
CA GLY A 97 -17.38 2.32 -10.01
C GLY A 97 -18.27 1.11 -9.68
N GLN A 98 -17.88 0.30 -8.70
CA GLN A 98 -18.69 -0.77 -8.12
C GLN A 98 -18.46 -0.79 -6.61
N VAL A 99 -19.41 -1.32 -5.84
CA VAL A 99 -19.24 -1.47 -4.39
C VAL A 99 -18.31 -2.65 -4.13
N LEU A 100 -17.12 -2.37 -3.59
CA LEU A 100 -16.15 -3.38 -3.18
C LEU A 100 -16.07 -3.40 -1.65
N GLY A 101 -16.30 -4.57 -1.06
CA GLY A 101 -16.15 -4.77 0.40
C GLY A 101 -14.68 -4.81 0.83
N ILE A 102 -14.41 -4.51 2.11
CA ILE A 102 -13.08 -4.68 2.72
C ILE A 102 -12.89 -6.15 3.10
N THR A 103 -12.74 -7.00 2.09
CA THR A 103 -12.50 -8.45 2.21
C THR A 103 -11.38 -8.86 1.27
N ARG A 104 -10.83 -10.07 1.39
CA ARG A 104 -9.78 -10.58 0.49
C ARG A 104 -10.09 -10.39 -1.00
N HIS A 105 -11.34 -10.64 -1.41
CA HIS A 105 -11.75 -10.54 -2.83
C HIS A 105 -11.96 -9.08 -3.26
N GLY A 106 -12.41 -8.22 -2.33
CA GLY A 106 -12.58 -6.80 -2.62
C GLY A 106 -11.25 -6.04 -2.65
N LEU A 107 -10.34 -6.33 -1.71
CA LEU A 107 -9.01 -5.73 -1.64
C LEU A 107 -8.15 -6.09 -2.87
N SER A 108 -8.22 -7.34 -3.33
CA SER A 108 -7.55 -7.77 -4.57
C SER A 108 -8.03 -7.03 -5.83
N LYS A 109 -9.24 -6.43 -5.79
CA LYS A 109 -9.77 -5.60 -6.88
C LYS A 109 -9.47 -4.10 -6.70
N MET A 110 -9.19 -3.66 -5.47
CA MET A 110 -8.88 -2.27 -5.16
C MET A 110 -7.40 -1.93 -5.31
N LYS A 111 -6.51 -2.84 -4.88
CA LYS A 111 -5.07 -2.61 -4.76
C LYS A 111 -4.27 -3.52 -5.70
N GLU A 112 -3.21 -2.95 -6.27
CA GLU A 112 -2.35 -3.62 -7.26
C GLU A 112 -1.02 -4.14 -6.67
N SER A 113 -0.67 -3.78 -5.42
CA SER A 113 0.59 -4.21 -4.81
C SER A 113 0.54 -5.67 -4.33
N VAL A 114 1.36 -6.53 -4.93
CA VAL A 114 1.43 -7.98 -4.60
C VAL A 114 1.86 -8.20 -3.15
N LEU A 115 2.91 -7.51 -2.68
CA LEU A 115 3.40 -7.68 -1.30
C LEU A 115 2.36 -7.25 -0.27
N MET A 116 1.57 -6.23 -0.60
CA MET A 116 0.48 -5.80 0.25
C MET A 116 -0.65 -6.84 0.32
N LEU A 117 -1.03 -7.44 -0.81
CA LEU A 117 -2.03 -8.51 -0.85
C LEU A 117 -1.54 -9.76 -0.11
N ALA A 118 -0.29 -10.16 -0.36
CA ALA A 118 0.35 -11.30 0.28
C ALA A 118 0.47 -11.15 1.81
N SER A 119 0.56 -9.90 2.31
CA SER A 119 0.60 -9.61 3.75
C SER A 119 -0.78 -9.61 4.43
N PHE A 120 -1.87 -9.58 3.65
CA PHE A 120 -3.23 -9.60 4.20
C PHE A 120 -3.73 -11.03 4.39
N GLU A 121 -3.83 -11.81 3.30
CA GLU A 121 -4.22 -13.21 3.30
C GLU A 121 -3.60 -13.92 2.09
N LYS A 122 -3.59 -15.26 2.05
CA LYS A 122 -3.13 -16.07 0.91
C LYS A 122 -1.73 -15.69 0.38
N THR A 123 -0.76 -15.57 1.27
CA THR A 123 0.61 -15.13 0.97
C THR A 123 1.26 -15.94 -0.17
N ALA A 124 1.21 -17.27 -0.09
CA ALA A 124 1.83 -18.15 -1.08
C ALA A 124 1.18 -17.99 -2.46
N ASP A 125 -0.16 -18.03 -2.52
CA ASP A 125 -0.90 -17.92 -3.78
C ASP A 125 -0.56 -16.63 -4.52
N HIS A 126 -0.55 -15.48 -3.82
CA HIS A 126 -0.23 -14.19 -4.42
C HIS A 126 1.22 -14.09 -4.91
N LEU A 127 2.17 -14.69 -4.19
CA LEU A 127 3.58 -14.67 -4.61
C LEU A 127 3.83 -15.61 -5.80
N PHE A 128 3.22 -16.80 -5.81
CA PHE A 128 3.34 -17.73 -6.93
C PHE A 128 2.66 -17.18 -8.18
N ASP A 129 1.47 -16.60 -8.05
CA ASP A 129 0.74 -16.00 -9.18
C ASP A 129 1.51 -14.82 -9.78
N ALA A 130 2.12 -13.97 -8.94
CA ALA A 130 2.96 -12.87 -9.39
C ALA A 130 4.24 -13.36 -10.08
N ALA A 131 4.88 -14.41 -9.54
CA ALA A 131 6.08 -15.01 -10.14
C ALA A 131 5.75 -15.66 -11.50
N TYR A 132 4.62 -16.37 -11.58
CA TYR A 132 4.14 -17.02 -12.79
C TYR A 132 3.84 -15.99 -13.91
N HIS A 133 3.18 -14.88 -13.55
CA HIS A 133 2.87 -13.80 -14.49
C HIS A 133 4.01 -12.78 -14.69
N GLY A 134 5.14 -12.92 -13.98
CA GLY A 134 6.25 -11.97 -14.04
C GLY A 134 5.87 -10.54 -13.61
N GLN A 135 4.93 -10.39 -12.66
CA GLN A 135 4.45 -9.08 -12.23
C GLN A 135 5.49 -8.34 -11.39
N GLY A 136 5.83 -7.12 -11.82
CA GLY A 136 6.69 -6.21 -11.05
C GLY A 136 5.89 -5.46 -9.98
N ASN A 137 6.38 -5.45 -8.73
CA ASN A 137 5.74 -4.73 -7.62
C ASN A 137 6.43 -3.38 -7.35
N PRO A 138 5.80 -2.22 -7.65
CA PRO A 138 6.36 -0.93 -7.30
C PRO A 138 6.28 -0.69 -5.79
N ILE A 139 7.42 -0.42 -5.15
CA ILE A 139 7.51 -0.14 -3.70
C ILE A 139 7.02 1.30 -3.42
N LYS A 140 5.70 1.49 -3.48
CA LYS A 140 5.03 2.77 -3.21
C LYS A 140 4.04 2.67 -2.04
N GLY A 141 3.48 1.48 -1.80
CA GLY A 141 2.56 1.24 -0.70
C GLY A 141 3.27 1.31 0.65
N VAL A 142 2.53 1.70 1.69
CA VAL A 142 3.06 1.75 3.06
C VAL A 142 3.58 0.38 3.49
N SER A 143 2.79 -0.68 3.26
CA SER A 143 3.20 -2.06 3.57
C SER A 143 4.46 -2.48 2.80
N ASP A 144 4.55 -2.13 1.51
CA ASP A 144 5.71 -2.45 0.67
C ASP A 144 6.97 -1.77 1.19
N CYS A 145 6.88 -0.48 1.55
CA CYS A 145 7.98 0.30 2.11
C CYS A 145 8.49 -0.30 3.43
N ILE A 146 7.58 -0.74 4.29
CA ILE A 146 7.92 -1.30 5.61
C ILE A 146 8.62 -2.65 5.45
N ILE A 147 8.08 -3.54 4.61
CA ILE A 147 8.70 -4.84 4.31
C ILE A 147 10.11 -4.65 3.74
N MET A 148 10.31 -3.62 2.91
CA MET A 148 11.59 -3.31 2.26
C MET A 148 12.53 -2.44 3.12
N GLY A 149 12.11 -2.01 4.31
CA GLY A 149 12.91 -1.14 5.18
C GLY A 149 13.17 0.27 4.62
N LYS A 150 12.30 0.77 3.73
CA LYS A 150 12.40 2.13 3.14
C LYS A 150 11.43 3.10 3.83
N PRO A 151 11.77 4.40 3.93
CA PRO A 151 10.82 5.39 4.44
C PRO A 151 9.58 5.46 3.53
N MET A 152 8.40 5.56 4.14
CA MET A 152 7.11 5.64 3.45
C MET A 152 6.83 7.05 2.93
N ASN A 153 6.14 7.17 1.79
CA ASN A 153 5.82 8.46 1.14
C ASN A 153 4.57 9.14 1.73
N ILE A 154 4.35 9.03 3.04
CA ILE A 154 3.27 9.70 3.76
C ILE A 154 3.83 10.38 5.02
N GLY A 155 3.13 11.38 5.55
CA GLY A 155 3.60 12.16 6.69
C GLY A 155 4.94 12.86 6.40
N THR A 156 5.98 12.55 7.18
CA THR A 156 7.32 13.14 7.05
C THR A 156 8.04 12.77 5.76
N GLY A 157 7.69 11.64 5.14
CA GLY A 157 8.30 11.20 3.88
C GLY A 157 7.73 11.85 2.63
N VAL A 158 6.74 12.74 2.75
CA VAL A 158 6.11 13.44 1.60
C VAL A 158 7.05 14.47 0.98
N PHE A 159 7.97 15.03 1.76
CA PHE A 159 8.94 16.03 1.29
C PHE A 159 10.37 15.58 1.54
N LYS A 160 11.30 16.15 0.78
CA LYS A 160 12.74 15.95 0.97
C LYS A 160 13.37 17.26 1.45
N LEU A 161 14.25 17.14 2.43
CA LEU A 161 15.06 18.25 2.88
C LEU A 161 16.29 18.35 1.99
N VAL A 162 16.51 19.52 1.41
CA VAL A 162 17.72 19.83 0.63
C VAL A 162 18.49 20.89 1.41
N HIS A 163 19.75 20.60 1.71
CA HIS A 163 20.62 21.58 2.33
C HIS A 163 20.86 22.75 1.36
N ARG A 164 20.62 23.97 1.82
CA ARG A 164 20.89 25.19 1.05
C ARG A 164 22.39 25.48 1.05
N HIS A 165 23.11 24.81 0.16
CA HIS A 165 24.50 25.17 -0.13
C HIS A 165 24.53 26.44 -1.00
N ARG A 166 25.54 27.31 -0.79
CA ARG A 166 25.82 28.46 -1.65
C ARG A 166 26.01 27.95 -3.08
N ARG A 167 25.12 28.33 -4.01
CA ARG A 167 25.26 27.94 -5.41
C ARG A 167 26.31 28.84 -6.05
N GLU A 168 27.52 28.32 -6.19
CA GLU A 168 28.50 28.92 -7.08
C GLU A 168 28.12 28.60 -8.54
N PRO A 169 28.43 29.47 -9.50
CA PRO A 169 28.27 29.16 -10.92
C PRO A 169 28.98 27.84 -11.21
N ARG A 170 28.34 26.96 -12.00
CA ARG A 170 28.98 25.70 -12.40
C ARG A 170 30.33 26.07 -13.05
N PRO A 171 31.47 25.57 -12.53
CA PRO A 171 32.77 25.92 -13.10
C PRO A 171 32.81 25.48 -14.57
N ALA A 172 33.50 26.26 -15.41
CA ALA A 172 33.71 25.89 -16.79
C ALA A 172 34.34 24.47 -16.84
N PRO A 173 33.89 23.60 -17.76
CA PRO A 173 34.52 22.30 -17.95
C PRO A 173 36.02 22.48 -18.14
N ARG A 174 36.82 21.69 -17.42
CA ARG A 174 38.26 21.70 -17.63
C ARG A 174 38.53 21.13 -19.04
N PRO A 175 39.46 21.71 -19.81
CA PRO A 175 39.83 21.15 -21.10
C PRO A 175 40.34 19.72 -20.92
N LEU A 176 39.99 18.85 -21.88
CA LEU A 176 40.45 17.47 -21.87
C LEU A 176 41.96 17.47 -22.16
N LEU A 177 42.73 16.76 -21.32
CA LEU A 177 44.18 16.71 -21.45
C LEU A 177 44.62 15.77 -22.61
N PHE A 178 43.86 14.70 -22.85
CA PHE A 178 44.24 13.63 -23.76
C PHE A 178 43.41 13.63 -25.04
N ASP A 179 42.14 14.00 -24.97
CA ASP A 179 41.23 14.09 -26.11
C ASP A 179 41.40 15.43 -26.84
N GLN A 180 42.66 15.74 -27.14
CA GLN A 180 43.05 16.86 -27.98
C GLN A 180 43.21 16.33 -29.41
N PRO A 181 42.68 17.03 -30.43
CA PRO A 181 42.81 16.61 -31.83
C PRO A 181 44.27 16.49 -32.27
N ASP A 182 45.18 17.21 -31.61
CA ASP A 182 46.62 17.18 -31.86
C ASP A 182 47.30 15.86 -31.41
N LEU A 183 46.71 15.15 -30.44
CA LEU A 183 47.21 13.85 -29.95
C LEU A 183 46.62 12.66 -30.72
N HIS A 184 45.50 12.86 -31.42
CA HIS A 184 44.77 11.81 -32.14
C HIS A 184 45.03 11.91 -33.64
N ILE A 185 46.24 11.52 -34.05
CA ILE A 185 46.55 11.35 -35.47
C ILE A 185 45.77 10.12 -35.95
N PRO A 186 44.84 10.24 -36.92
CA PRO A 186 44.19 9.08 -37.48
C PRO A 186 45.25 8.20 -38.13
N LEU A 187 45.34 6.94 -37.67
CA LEU A 187 46.15 5.92 -38.32
C LEU A 187 45.50 5.58 -39.67
N ALA A 188 45.75 6.42 -40.68
CA ALA A 188 45.50 6.05 -42.06
C ALA A 188 46.50 4.95 -42.41
N HIS A 189 46.11 3.69 -42.22
CA HIS A 189 46.84 2.57 -42.79
C HIS A 189 46.55 2.56 -44.29
N PRO A 190 47.52 2.85 -45.17
CA PRO A 190 47.31 2.66 -46.59
C PRO A 190 47.25 1.16 -46.87
N GLY A 191 46.05 0.63 -47.12
CA GLY A 191 45.90 -0.59 -47.92
C GLY A 191 45.45 -1.89 -47.25
N TRP A 192 44.50 -1.87 -46.30
CA TRP A 192 43.77 -3.10 -45.96
C TRP A 192 42.26 -2.86 -46.05
N SER A 193 41.74 -3.09 -47.26
CA SER A 193 40.33 -3.36 -47.59
C SER A 193 40.23 -4.78 -48.13
#